data_AF-A0AAD7TSZ7-F1
#
_entry.id   AF-A0AAD7TSZ7-F1
#
_cell.length_a   1.000
_cell.length_b   1.000
_cell.length_c   1.000
_cell.angle_alpha   90.00
_cell.angle_beta   90.00
_cell.angle_gamma   90.00
#
_symmetry.space_group_name_H-M   'P 1'
#
loop_
_entity.id
_entity.type
_entity.pdbx_description
1 polymer ?
#
loop_
_entity_poly.entity_id
_entity_poly.type
_entity_poly.pdbx_seq_one_letter_code
_entity_poly.pdbx_strand_id
1 'polypeptide(L)'
;MSTLNLYTAGRQQALVSERSWYRRLFYDHPGRLERKPEAMDNDKVKVWCKHCFEKRVLDEQRADTLSGLPVRETAQIEHQLWAQPKSTHRSLRWIRGHTSEMLVRIRDCKLQNQEDRQRAREEHDTALSPRRKRAQEDVVMTSTPVPAPGPGLAPSSMHATVAAATAAAVAATSSLAIPSNVPATINAPALPPLLIPVTLSSVTLKLSSLKTSMNIELIYIQLLALACRR
;
A
#
# COMPACT_ATOMS: atom_id res chain seq x y z
N MET A 1 10.36 -21.91 -6.52
CA MET A 1 11.64 -21.18 -6.39
C MET A 1 11.36 -19.69 -6.55
N SER A 2 11.44 -18.92 -5.46
CA SER A 2 11.09 -17.50 -5.42
C SER A 2 12.33 -16.62 -5.64
N THR A 3 12.68 -16.36 -6.90
CA THR A 3 13.66 -15.33 -7.28
C THR A 3 12.94 -14.01 -7.56
N LEU A 4 12.23 -13.47 -6.56
CA LEU A 4 11.48 -12.23 -6.72
C LEU A 4 11.82 -11.23 -5.61
N ASN A 5 12.14 -10.00 -6.06
CA ASN A 5 12.11 -8.74 -5.33
C ASN A 5 13.39 -8.35 -4.55
N LEU A 6 14.49 -8.14 -5.28
CA LEU A 6 15.70 -7.50 -4.73
C LEU A 6 15.47 -6.02 -4.31
N TYR A 7 14.49 -5.32 -4.87
CA TYR A 7 14.37 -3.87 -4.67
C TYR A 7 13.92 -3.49 -3.25
N THR A 8 12.96 -4.22 -2.67
CA THR A 8 12.49 -3.99 -1.29
C THR A 8 13.17 -4.89 -0.25
N ALA A 9 13.68 -6.07 -0.63
CA ALA A 9 14.31 -6.99 0.31
C ALA A 9 15.70 -6.53 0.78
N GLY A 10 16.48 -5.86 -0.08
CA GLY A 10 17.87 -5.50 0.22
C GLY A 10 18.07 -4.29 1.14
N ARG A 11 17.05 -3.45 1.36
CA ARG A 11 17.23 -2.13 2.00
C ARG A 11 16.57 -1.93 3.37
N GLN A 12 15.79 -2.89 3.87
CA GLN A 12 14.84 -2.62 4.98
C GLN A 12 15.12 -3.29 6.32
N GLN A 13 16.26 -3.98 6.51
CA GLN A 13 16.65 -4.52 7.83
C GLN A 13 17.43 -3.51 8.68
N ALA A 14 17.09 -2.22 8.60
CA ALA A 14 17.65 -1.21 9.50
C ALA A 14 17.10 -1.42 10.92
N LEU A 15 17.89 -2.11 11.76
CA LEU A 15 17.82 -2.19 13.23
C LEU A 15 16.41 -2.01 13.78
N VAL A 16 15.49 -2.88 13.36
CA VAL A 16 14.14 -2.88 13.92
C VAL A 16 14.30 -3.33 15.37
N SER A 17 14.10 -2.39 16.31
CA SER A 17 14.01 -2.70 17.73
C SER A 17 13.05 -3.89 17.91
N GLU A 18 13.52 -4.95 18.56
CA GLU A 18 12.75 -6.17 18.83
C GLU A 18 11.37 -5.88 19.44
N ARG A 19 11.20 -4.71 20.07
CA ARG A 19 9.98 -4.26 20.74
C ARG A 19 8.76 -4.12 19.82
N SER A 20 8.90 -4.07 18.50
CA SER A 20 7.77 -3.86 17.58
C SER A 20 7.65 -4.95 16.53
N TRP A 21 7.30 -6.17 16.95
CA TRP A 21 7.20 -7.35 16.08
C TRP A 21 6.39 -7.07 14.80
N TYR A 22 5.33 -6.27 14.88
CA TYR A 22 4.48 -5.94 13.73
C TYR A 22 5.23 -5.18 12.62
N ARG A 23 6.30 -4.42 12.92
CA ARG A 23 7.10 -3.69 11.91
C ARG A 23 7.69 -4.63 10.85
N ARG A 24 8.02 -5.88 11.22
CA ARG A 24 8.57 -6.87 10.29
C ARG A 24 7.59 -7.27 9.18
N LEU A 25 6.29 -7.00 9.36
CA LEU A 25 5.21 -7.34 8.43
C LEU A 25 4.89 -6.20 7.44
N PHE A 26 5.65 -5.10 7.48
CA PHE A 26 5.48 -3.95 6.61
C PHE A 26 6.74 -3.63 5.82
N TYR A 27 6.54 -3.07 4.63
CA TYR A 27 7.56 -2.34 3.90
C TYR A 27 7.47 -0.85 4.25
N ASP A 28 8.61 -0.23 4.50
CA ASP A 28 8.70 1.23 4.57
C ASP A 28 8.82 1.83 3.17
N HIS A 29 8.39 3.08 3.01
CA HIS A 29 8.62 3.81 1.77
C HIS A 29 10.14 3.93 1.48
N PRO A 30 10.60 3.74 0.23
CA PRO A 30 12.02 3.76 -0.12
C PRO A 30 12.73 5.09 0.26
N GLY A 31 12.04 6.22 0.10
CA GLY A 31 12.51 7.55 0.52
C GLY A 31 12.55 7.82 2.03
N ARG A 32 12.28 6.82 2.91
CA ARG A 32 12.28 6.98 4.38
C ARG A 32 13.62 7.45 4.91
N LEU A 33 14.73 6.84 4.47
CA LEU A 33 16.07 7.11 4.99
C LEU A 33 16.49 8.57 4.71
N GLU A 34 16.12 9.06 3.54
CA GLU A 34 16.38 10.43 3.07
C GLU A 34 15.33 11.42 3.58
N ARG A 35 14.30 10.96 4.33
CA ARG A 35 13.15 11.77 4.80
C ARG A 35 12.48 12.60 3.69
N LYS A 36 12.38 12.04 2.49
CA LYS A 36 11.72 12.73 1.37
C LYS A 36 10.24 13.02 1.70
N PRO A 37 9.68 14.16 1.28
CA PRO A 37 8.29 14.50 1.58
C PRO A 37 7.30 13.48 1.02
N GLU A 38 7.60 12.89 -0.14
CA GLU A 38 6.83 11.79 -0.74
C GLU A 38 6.77 10.52 0.14
N ALA A 39 7.76 10.31 1.00
CA ALA A 39 7.85 9.17 1.91
C ALA A 39 7.06 9.37 3.20
N MET A 40 6.56 10.57 3.44
CA MET A 40 5.93 10.99 4.68
C MET A 40 4.45 11.38 4.46
N ASP A 41 3.62 11.16 5.47
CA ASP A 41 2.24 11.63 5.55
C ASP A 41 2.02 12.10 7.00
N ASN A 42 1.88 13.42 7.22
CA ASN A 42 1.75 14.03 8.55
C ASN A 42 2.89 13.61 9.51
N ASP A 43 4.15 13.81 9.10
CA ASP A 43 5.36 13.43 9.85
C ASP A 43 5.53 11.93 10.16
N LYS A 44 4.68 11.08 9.59
CA LYS A 44 4.80 9.62 9.71
C LYS A 44 5.20 9.03 8.37
N VAL A 45 6.11 8.06 8.44
CA VAL A 45 6.55 7.30 7.25
C VAL A 45 5.37 6.53 6.66
N LYS A 46 5.24 6.54 5.34
CA LYS A 46 4.28 5.69 4.62
C LYS A 46 4.75 4.24 4.65
N VAL A 47 3.84 3.31 4.96
CA VAL A 47 4.16 1.89 5.03
C VAL A 47 3.11 1.05 4.28
N TRP A 48 3.54 -0.09 3.74
CA TRP A 48 2.67 -1.07 3.09
C TRP A 48 2.74 -2.40 3.81
N CYS A 49 1.62 -3.10 3.96
CA CYS A 49 1.63 -4.49 4.41
C CYS A 49 2.31 -5.35 3.33
N LYS A 50 3.33 -6.15 3.71
CA LYS A 50 4.15 -6.91 2.74
C LYS A 50 3.32 -7.75 1.77
N HIS A 51 2.48 -8.63 2.29
CA HIS A 51 1.63 -9.50 1.46
C HIS A 51 0.64 -8.73 0.58
N CYS A 52 0.10 -7.61 1.04
CA CYS A 52 -0.81 -6.81 0.21
C CYS A 52 -0.08 -6.09 -0.91
N PHE A 53 1.16 -5.63 -0.65
CA PHE A 53 1.98 -4.98 -1.65
C PHE A 53 2.41 -5.97 -2.74
N GLU A 54 2.93 -7.14 -2.34
CA GLU A 54 3.30 -8.22 -3.26
C GLU A 54 2.12 -8.67 -4.12
N LYS A 55 0.96 -8.93 -3.49
CA LYS A 55 -0.26 -9.27 -4.23
C LYS A 55 -0.64 -8.17 -5.21
N ARG A 56 -0.53 -6.89 -4.81
CA ARG A 56 -0.89 -5.78 -5.69
C ARG A 56 0.04 -5.66 -6.89
N VAL A 57 1.35 -5.83 -6.70
CA VAL A 57 2.31 -5.87 -7.80
C VAL A 57 1.97 -6.99 -8.80
N LEU A 58 1.65 -8.19 -8.30
CA LEU A 58 1.21 -9.30 -9.15
C LEU A 58 -0.12 -9.02 -9.87
N ASP A 59 -1.07 -8.38 -9.18
CA ASP A 59 -2.36 -8.00 -9.78
C ASP A 59 -2.16 -6.99 -10.92
N GLU A 60 -1.24 -6.02 -10.77
CA GLU A 60 -0.88 -5.04 -11.81
C GLU A 60 -0.20 -5.70 -13.01
N GLN A 61 0.77 -6.60 -12.78
CA GLN A 61 1.40 -7.36 -13.86
C GLN A 61 0.40 -8.23 -14.62
N ARG A 62 -0.53 -8.87 -13.89
CA ARG A 62 -1.62 -9.64 -14.50
C ARG A 62 -2.55 -8.74 -15.32
N ALA A 63 -2.84 -7.54 -14.84
CA ALA A 63 -3.67 -6.58 -15.57
C ALA A 63 -3.00 -6.14 -16.88
N ASP A 64 -1.68 -5.93 -16.89
CA ASP A 64 -0.92 -5.62 -18.10
C ASP A 64 -1.05 -6.76 -19.13
N THR A 65 -0.82 -8.00 -18.69
CA THR A 65 -0.95 -9.20 -19.55
C THR A 65 -2.36 -9.35 -20.13
N LEU A 66 -3.39 -9.19 -19.30
CA LEU A 66 -4.79 -9.30 -19.75
C LEU A 66 -5.20 -8.17 -20.70
N SER A 67 -4.55 -7.01 -20.59
CA SER A 67 -4.78 -5.87 -21.48
C SER A 67 -3.97 -5.97 -22.78
N GLY A 68 -3.15 -7.01 -22.96
CA GLY A 68 -2.25 -7.15 -24.11
C GLY A 68 -1.11 -6.13 -24.13
N LEU A 69 -0.85 -5.46 -23.00
CA LEU A 69 0.24 -4.51 -22.85
C LEU A 69 1.54 -5.26 -22.48
N PRO A 70 2.72 -4.71 -22.83
CA PRO A 70 3.97 -5.24 -22.31
C PRO A 70 3.98 -5.15 -20.78
N VAL A 71 4.27 -6.27 -20.12
CA VAL A 71 4.30 -6.35 -18.65
C VAL A 71 5.35 -5.39 -18.10
N ARG A 72 4.91 -4.41 -17.30
CA ARG A 72 5.82 -3.43 -16.67
C ARG A 72 6.80 -4.13 -15.72
N GLU A 73 8.00 -3.58 -15.62
CA GLU A 73 8.98 -4.06 -14.65
C GLU A 73 8.46 -3.86 -13.21
N THR A 74 8.73 -4.81 -12.34
CA THR A 74 8.34 -4.77 -10.91
C THR A 74 8.70 -3.43 -10.27
N ALA A 75 9.92 -2.92 -10.47
CA ALA A 75 10.36 -1.66 -9.87
C ALA A 75 9.52 -0.45 -10.31
N GLN A 76 9.08 -0.43 -11.58
CA GLN A 76 8.21 0.62 -12.10
C GLN A 76 6.82 0.57 -11.46
N ILE A 77 6.26 -0.64 -11.31
CA ILE A 77 4.97 -0.84 -10.64
C ILE A 77 5.08 -0.42 -9.16
N GLU A 78 6.13 -0.85 -8.45
CA GLU A 78 6.36 -0.47 -7.06
C GLU A 78 6.41 1.06 -6.88
N HIS A 79 7.17 1.75 -7.74
CA HIS A 79 7.24 3.21 -7.72
C HIS A 79 5.86 3.87 -7.90
N GLN A 80 5.08 3.38 -8.87
CA GLN A 80 3.72 3.87 -9.11
C GLN A 80 2.81 3.62 -7.89
N LEU A 81 2.87 2.44 -7.27
CA LEU A 81 2.08 2.11 -6.08
C LEU A 81 2.40 2.99 -4.87
N TRP A 82 3.65 3.41 -4.70
CA TRP A 82 4.04 4.35 -3.65
C TRP A 82 3.58 5.79 -3.92
N ALA A 83 3.51 6.18 -5.18
CA ALA A 83 3.04 7.50 -5.61
C ALA A 83 1.51 7.66 -5.54
N GLN A 84 0.74 6.57 -5.42
CA GLN A 84 -0.73 6.63 -5.40
C GLN A 84 -1.25 7.48 -4.23
N PRO A 85 -2.27 8.32 -4.45
CA PRO A 85 -2.94 9.05 -3.38
C PRO A 85 -3.71 8.09 -2.46
N LYS A 86 -4.11 8.55 -1.28
CA LYS A 86 -4.76 7.77 -0.21
C LYS A 86 -6.18 7.25 -0.57
N SER A 87 -6.57 7.20 -1.84
CA SER A 87 -7.93 6.90 -2.31
C SER A 87 -8.47 5.52 -1.88
N THR A 88 -9.76 5.30 -2.10
CA THR A 88 -10.77 4.99 -1.06
C THR A 88 -10.75 3.58 -0.45
N HIS A 89 -9.93 2.63 -0.95
CA HIS A 89 -9.96 1.25 -0.45
C HIS A 89 -8.82 0.94 0.54
N ARG A 90 -9.15 0.70 1.82
CA ARG A 90 -8.18 0.45 2.91
C ARG A 90 -7.18 -0.68 2.61
N SER A 91 -7.57 -1.66 1.78
CA SER A 91 -6.70 -2.80 1.49
C SER A 91 -5.71 -2.62 0.34
N LEU A 92 -5.80 -1.51 -0.40
CA LEU A 92 -5.05 -1.28 -1.64
C LEU A 92 -4.15 -0.04 -1.56
N ARG A 93 -3.84 0.42 -0.36
CA ARG A 93 -3.03 1.62 -0.15
C ARG A 93 -1.97 1.43 0.92
N TRP A 94 -0.95 2.28 0.84
CA TRP A 94 -0.08 2.53 1.98
C TRP A 94 -0.90 3.15 3.12
N ILE A 95 -0.43 2.96 4.35
CA ILE A 95 -0.96 3.55 5.58
C ILE A 95 0.12 4.38 6.26
N ARG A 96 -0.23 5.13 7.31
CA ARG A 96 0.77 5.79 8.14
C ARG A 96 1.45 4.75 9.00
N GLY A 97 2.75 4.89 9.23
CA GLY A 97 3.54 4.03 10.12
C GLY A 97 3.26 4.24 11.61
N HIS A 98 1.99 4.44 11.97
CA HIS A 98 1.51 4.53 13.35
C HIS A 98 1.14 3.14 13.86
N THR A 99 1.51 2.82 15.11
CA THR A 99 1.30 1.50 15.71
C THR A 99 -0.16 1.04 15.61
N SER A 100 -1.13 1.91 15.97
CA SER A 100 -2.54 1.54 15.89
C SER A 100 -3.01 1.25 14.45
N GLU A 101 -2.58 2.03 13.45
CA GLU A 101 -2.94 1.79 12.05
C GLU A 101 -2.35 0.47 11.53
N MET A 102 -1.09 0.18 11.88
CA MET A 102 -0.42 -1.06 11.51
C MET A 102 -1.09 -2.29 12.13
N LEU A 103 -1.43 -2.23 13.42
CA LEU A 103 -2.11 -3.33 14.10
C LEU A 103 -3.53 -3.58 13.54
N VAL A 104 -4.30 -2.51 13.30
CA VAL A 104 -5.61 -2.61 12.59
C VAL A 104 -5.44 -3.26 11.23
N ARG A 105 -4.40 -2.86 10.50
CA ARG A 105 -4.12 -3.40 9.17
C ARG A 105 -3.78 -4.89 9.21
N ILE A 106 -2.96 -5.35 10.17
CA ILE A 106 -2.66 -6.78 10.34
C ILE A 106 -3.94 -7.55 10.66
N ARG A 107 -4.69 -7.13 11.68
CA ARG A 107 -5.95 -7.76 12.12
C ARG A 107 -6.94 -8.01 10.97
N ASP A 108 -7.11 -7.00 10.13
CA ASP A 108 -8.10 -6.99 9.05
C ASP A 108 -7.57 -7.59 7.73
N CYS A 109 -6.26 -7.85 7.63
CA CYS A 109 -5.66 -8.39 6.42
C CYS A 109 -5.92 -9.90 6.29
N LYS A 110 -6.68 -10.29 5.27
CA LYS A 110 -6.97 -11.71 4.97
C LYS A 110 -5.77 -12.52 4.48
N LEU A 111 -4.70 -11.84 4.02
CA LEU A 111 -3.47 -12.47 3.54
C LEU A 111 -2.48 -12.74 4.68
N GLN A 112 -2.73 -12.21 5.88
CA GLN A 112 -1.93 -12.51 7.06
C GLN A 112 -2.37 -13.85 7.68
N ASN A 113 -1.39 -14.58 8.19
CA ASN A 113 -1.56 -15.74 9.05
C ASN A 113 -2.45 -15.44 10.27
N GLN A 114 -3.26 -16.43 10.66
CA GLN A 114 -4.26 -16.26 11.72
C GLN A 114 -3.63 -15.88 13.07
N GLU A 115 -2.45 -16.40 13.38
CA GLU A 115 -1.71 -16.09 14.60
C GLU A 115 -1.34 -14.61 14.72
N ASP A 116 -0.72 -14.04 13.68
CA ASP A 116 -0.36 -12.61 13.68
C ASP A 116 -1.61 -11.72 13.70
N ARG A 117 -2.70 -12.14 13.04
CA ARG A 117 -4.00 -11.43 13.11
C ARG A 117 -4.58 -11.41 14.51
N GLN A 118 -4.50 -12.53 15.23
CA GLN A 118 -4.98 -12.65 16.60
C GLN A 118 -4.12 -11.83 17.56
N ARG A 119 -2.79 -11.97 17.48
CA ARG A 119 -1.85 -11.18 18.28
C ARG A 119 -2.02 -9.68 18.06
N ALA A 120 -2.22 -9.25 16.81
CA ALA A 120 -2.48 -7.84 16.51
C ALA A 120 -3.79 -7.33 17.10
N ARG A 121 -4.82 -8.20 17.21
CA ARG A 121 -6.11 -7.86 17.84
C ARG A 121 -5.92 -7.60 19.34
N GLU A 122 -5.25 -8.52 20.02
CA GLU A 122 -4.96 -8.43 21.47
C GLU A 122 -4.11 -7.19 21.80
N GLU A 123 -3.05 -6.93 21.04
CA GLU A 123 -2.19 -5.76 21.26
C GLU A 123 -2.90 -4.44 20.93
N HIS A 124 -3.72 -4.42 19.86
CA HIS A 124 -4.52 -3.25 19.53
C HIS A 124 -5.53 -2.93 20.64
N ASP A 125 -6.22 -3.94 21.18
CA ASP A 125 -7.19 -3.76 22.24
C ASP A 125 -6.52 -3.34 23.56
N THR A 126 -5.32 -3.88 23.83
CA THR A 126 -4.48 -3.45 24.96
C THR A 126 -4.02 -2.00 24.80
N ALA A 127 -3.61 -1.58 23.60
CA ALA A 127 -3.17 -0.22 23.34
C ALA A 127 -4.31 0.80 23.45
N LEU A 128 -5.55 0.40 23.16
CA LEU A 128 -6.74 1.24 23.37
C LEU A 128 -7.25 1.23 24.82
N SER A 129 -6.90 0.21 25.61
CA SER A 129 -7.37 0.01 26.98
C SER A 129 -7.13 1.21 27.91
N PRO A 130 -5.94 1.86 27.97
CA PRO A 130 -5.74 3.01 28.85
C PRO A 130 -6.65 4.20 28.53
N ARG A 131 -6.94 4.43 27.24
CA ARG A 131 -7.79 5.54 26.81
C ARG A 131 -9.27 5.23 27.06
N ARG A 132 -9.68 3.96 26.91
CA ARG A 132 -11.04 3.50 27.26
C ARG A 132 -11.28 3.52 28.76
N LYS A 133 -10.30 3.11 29.57
CA LYS A 133 -10.39 3.13 31.04
C LYS A 133 -10.62 4.55 31.56
N ARG A 134 -9.82 5.52 31.10
CA ARG A 134 -10.02 6.94 31.47
C ARG A 134 -11.37 7.49 31.04
N ALA A 135 -11.81 7.19 29.82
CA ALA A 135 -13.12 7.62 29.34
C ALA A 135 -14.29 7.01 30.15
N GLN A 136 -14.12 5.82 30.72
CA GLN A 136 -15.11 5.22 31.63
C GLN A 136 -15.08 5.86 33.02
N GLU A 137 -13.90 6.19 33.53
CA GLU A 137 -13.74 6.87 34.84
C GLU A 137 -14.37 8.28 34.83
N ASP A 138 -14.20 9.05 33.75
CA ASP A 138 -14.78 10.40 33.62
C ASP A 138 -16.32 10.40 33.57
N VAL A 139 -16.92 9.34 33.00
CA VAL A 139 -18.39 9.17 32.97
C VAL A 139 -18.95 8.84 34.37
N VAL A 140 -18.17 8.14 35.20
CA VAL A 140 -18.60 7.76 36.56
C VAL A 140 -18.44 8.92 37.56
N MET A 141 -17.48 9.83 37.37
CA MET A 141 -17.35 11.02 38.25
C MET A 141 -18.31 12.17 37.89
N THR A 142 -18.90 12.18 36.69
CA THR A 142 -19.83 13.24 36.25
C THR A 142 -21.30 12.90 36.51
N SER A 143 -21.61 11.81 37.22
CA SER A 143 -22.93 11.62 37.82
C SER A 143 -23.05 12.45 39.10
N THR A 144 -22.92 13.77 39.00
CA THR A 144 -23.46 14.67 40.01
C THR A 144 -24.99 14.54 39.91
N PRO A 145 -25.70 14.19 40.99
CA PRO A 145 -27.15 14.10 40.95
C PRO A 145 -27.70 15.46 40.52
N VAL A 146 -28.33 15.49 39.34
CA VAL A 146 -29.10 16.65 38.90
C VAL A 146 -30.15 16.90 40.00
N PRO A 147 -30.10 18.05 40.70
CA PRO A 147 -31.11 18.36 41.69
C PRO A 147 -32.47 18.36 41.00
N ALA A 148 -33.44 17.69 41.64
CA ALA A 148 -34.78 17.50 41.11
C ALA A 148 -35.38 18.83 40.63
N PRO A 149 -36.09 18.85 39.48
CA PRO A 149 -36.73 20.06 38.99
C PRO A 149 -37.79 20.49 40.01
N GLY A 150 -37.54 21.62 40.66
CA GLY A 150 -38.54 22.27 41.51
C GLY A 150 -39.76 22.67 40.67
N PRO A 151 -40.98 22.59 41.23
CA PRO A 151 -42.18 23.09 40.56
C PRO A 151 -42.17 24.61 40.63
N GLY A 152 -41.98 25.30 39.50
CA GLY A 152 -41.96 26.76 39.54
C GLY A 152 -41.77 27.48 38.22
N LEU A 153 -42.91 27.85 37.62
CA LEU A 153 -43.14 29.06 36.84
C LEU A 153 -42.67 29.11 35.36
N ALA A 154 -43.70 28.95 34.51
CA ALA A 154 -44.03 29.69 33.29
C ALA A 154 -42.96 29.92 32.20
N PRO A 155 -43.25 29.53 30.94
CA PRO A 155 -42.39 29.79 29.80
C PRO A 155 -42.55 31.23 29.28
N SER A 156 -41.49 32.03 29.35
CA SER A 156 -41.38 33.24 28.52
C SER A 156 -40.84 32.84 27.16
N SER A 157 -41.74 32.88 26.17
CA SER A 157 -41.47 32.80 24.75
C SER A 157 -40.45 33.85 24.34
N MET A 158 -39.26 33.42 23.90
CA MET A 158 -38.43 34.21 23.01
C MET A 158 -38.14 33.41 21.76
N HIS A 159 -38.68 33.93 20.67
CA HIS A 159 -38.46 33.52 19.29
C HIS A 159 -36.97 33.33 19.01
N ALA A 160 -36.57 32.09 18.73
CA ALA A 160 -35.31 31.79 18.04
C ALA A 160 -35.65 31.39 16.61
N THR A 161 -35.31 32.30 15.70
CA THR A 161 -35.55 32.24 14.26
C THR A 161 -34.90 31.01 13.65
N VAL A 162 -35.71 30.20 12.97
CA VAL A 162 -35.26 29.06 12.18
C VAL A 162 -34.57 29.60 10.93
N ALA A 163 -33.24 29.57 10.89
CA ALA A 163 -32.48 29.80 9.66
C ALA A 163 -32.54 28.52 8.82
N ALA A 164 -33.57 28.45 7.97
CA ALA A 164 -33.64 27.52 6.86
C ALA A 164 -32.54 27.86 5.85
N ALA A 165 -31.44 27.10 5.86
CA ALA A 165 -30.45 27.14 4.79
C ALA A 165 -31.02 26.37 3.59
N THR A 166 -31.63 27.14 2.69
CA THR A 166 -32.10 26.76 1.36
C THR A 166 -31.03 26.07 0.53
N ALA A 167 -31.44 25.00 -0.14
CA ALA A 167 -30.75 24.41 -1.27
C ALA A 167 -30.49 25.45 -2.36
N ALA A 168 -29.22 25.60 -2.77
CA ALA A 168 -28.85 26.26 -4.00
C ALA A 168 -28.31 25.19 -4.97
N ALA A 169 -29.17 24.81 -5.90
CA ALA A 169 -28.79 24.13 -7.12
C ALA A 169 -27.89 25.07 -7.94
N VAL A 170 -26.70 24.59 -8.32
CA VAL A 170 -25.97 25.17 -9.44
C VAL A 170 -25.71 24.04 -10.43
N ALA A 171 -26.63 23.93 -11.38
CA ALA A 171 -26.35 23.37 -12.68
C ALA A 171 -25.41 24.35 -13.40
N ALA A 172 -24.21 23.89 -13.76
CA ALA A 172 -23.35 24.56 -14.71
C ALA A 172 -23.00 23.56 -15.81
N THR A 173 -23.89 23.47 -16.79
CA THR A 173 -23.54 23.12 -18.16
C THR A 173 -22.60 24.18 -18.72
N SER A 174 -21.40 23.78 -19.15
CA SER A 174 -20.63 24.51 -20.15
C SER A 174 -19.79 23.51 -20.93
N SER A 175 -20.40 23.08 -22.02
CA SER A 175 -19.75 22.59 -23.23
C SER A 175 -19.01 23.77 -23.86
N LEU A 176 -17.76 23.59 -24.30
CA LEU A 176 -17.23 24.15 -25.54
C LEU A 176 -15.80 23.65 -25.80
N ALA A 177 -15.66 23.11 -27.01
CA ALA A 177 -14.45 22.73 -27.71
C ALA A 177 -13.42 23.86 -27.81
N ILE A 178 -12.16 23.53 -28.14
CA ILE A 178 -11.10 24.34 -28.80
C ILE A 178 -9.81 23.46 -28.86
N PRO A 179 -8.91 23.58 -29.86
CA PRO A 179 -8.93 22.72 -31.03
C PRO A 179 -7.61 21.94 -31.24
N SER A 180 -7.65 21.00 -32.17
CA SER A 180 -6.48 20.44 -32.83
C SER A 180 -5.85 21.51 -33.74
N ASN A 181 -4.61 21.92 -33.48
CA ASN A 181 -3.68 22.43 -34.50
C ASN A 181 -2.29 22.73 -33.92
N VAL A 182 -1.27 21.91 -34.26
CA VAL A 182 0.08 22.42 -34.51
C VAL A 182 0.68 21.63 -35.69
N PRO A 183 1.19 22.33 -36.72
CA PRO A 183 1.82 21.72 -37.90
C PRO A 183 3.28 21.31 -37.64
N ALA A 184 3.74 20.36 -38.44
CA ALA A 184 5.13 19.93 -38.56
C ALA A 184 6.00 20.98 -39.29
N THR A 185 7.26 21.15 -38.87
CA THR A 185 8.42 21.55 -39.71
C THR A 185 9.72 21.27 -38.90
N ILE A 186 10.45 20.18 -39.14
CA ILE A 186 11.71 20.05 -39.93
C ILE A 186 12.86 20.98 -39.47
N ASN A 187 13.90 20.44 -38.83
CA ASN A 187 15.32 20.55 -39.26
C ASN A 187 16.32 19.81 -38.32
N ALA A 188 16.97 18.77 -38.88
CA ALA A 188 18.41 18.41 -38.90
C ALA A 188 19.33 18.74 -37.68
N PRO A 189 20.35 17.89 -37.33
CA PRO A 189 21.33 17.37 -38.29
C PRO A 189 21.71 15.88 -38.16
N ALA A 190 22.19 15.36 -39.29
CA ALA A 190 22.83 14.07 -39.43
C ALA A 190 24.11 13.98 -38.58
N LEU A 191 24.19 12.94 -37.75
CA LEU A 191 25.42 12.53 -37.06
C LEU A 191 26.17 11.50 -37.93
N PRO A 192 27.51 11.56 -37.98
CA PRO A 192 28.33 10.64 -38.77
C PRO A 192 28.31 9.21 -38.19
N PRO A 193 28.42 8.16 -39.03
CA PRO A 193 28.53 6.79 -38.56
C PRO A 193 29.93 6.55 -37.97
N LEU A 194 30.01 6.42 -36.64
CA LEU A 194 31.18 5.87 -35.98
C LEU A 194 31.17 4.35 -36.14
N LEU A 195 31.94 3.86 -37.11
CA LEU A 195 32.35 2.46 -37.21
C LEU A 195 33.25 2.14 -36.01
N ILE A 196 32.68 1.51 -35.00
CA ILE A 196 33.45 0.88 -33.92
C ILE A 196 33.80 -0.54 -34.39
N PRO A 197 35.07 -0.93 -34.50
CA PRO A 197 35.45 -2.32 -34.75
C PRO A 197 35.05 -3.16 -33.54
N VAL A 198 34.07 -4.05 -33.74
CA VAL A 198 33.77 -5.12 -32.79
C VAL A 198 34.92 -6.11 -32.85
N THR A 199 35.88 -6.01 -31.94
CA THR A 199 36.82 -7.10 -31.72
C THR A 199 36.05 -8.24 -31.05
N LEU A 200 35.81 -9.30 -31.81
CA LEU A 200 35.40 -10.61 -31.30
C LEU A 200 36.54 -11.17 -30.44
N SER A 201 36.60 -10.73 -29.18
CA SER A 201 37.33 -11.46 -28.16
C SER A 201 36.55 -12.75 -27.91
N SER A 202 37.15 -13.86 -28.34
CA SER A 202 36.73 -15.21 -28.00
C SER A 202 36.65 -15.36 -26.48
N VAL A 203 35.46 -15.13 -25.92
CA VAL A 203 35.16 -15.54 -24.56
C VAL A 203 34.92 -17.05 -24.62
N THR A 204 35.96 -17.81 -24.31
CA THR A 204 35.84 -19.22 -23.92
C THR A 204 35.07 -19.27 -22.60
N LEU A 205 33.75 -19.24 -22.69
CA LEU A 205 32.87 -19.57 -21.57
C LEU A 205 33.10 -21.05 -21.26
N LYS A 206 33.82 -21.31 -20.17
CA LYS A 206 33.76 -22.60 -19.48
C LYS A 206 32.29 -22.90 -19.17
N LEU A 207 31.67 -23.76 -19.98
CA LEU A 207 30.48 -24.50 -19.62
C LEU A 207 30.85 -25.44 -18.47
N SER A 208 30.82 -24.93 -17.25
CA SER A 208 30.70 -25.76 -16.07
C SER A 208 29.81 -25.03 -15.10
N SER A 209 28.64 -25.62 -14.87
CA SER A 209 27.65 -25.22 -13.86
C SER A 209 26.66 -24.13 -14.26
N LEU A 210 25.72 -24.47 -15.12
CA LEU A 210 24.38 -23.86 -15.10
C LEU A 210 23.34 -24.85 -15.65
N LYS A 211 22.34 -25.13 -14.79
CA LYS A 211 20.98 -25.62 -15.08
C LYS A 211 20.74 -27.13 -15.21
N THR A 212 20.61 -27.76 -14.05
CA THR A 212 19.73 -28.92 -13.82
C THR A 212 18.91 -28.74 -12.53
N SER A 213 18.31 -27.57 -12.28
CA SER A 213 17.47 -27.35 -11.09
C SER A 213 15.98 -27.07 -11.36
N MET A 214 15.51 -27.25 -12.59
CA MET A 214 14.08 -27.04 -12.92
C MET A 214 13.38 -28.23 -13.58
N ASN A 215 13.94 -29.45 -13.46
CA ASN A 215 13.27 -30.67 -13.95
C ASN A 215 13.07 -31.77 -12.90
N ILE A 216 13.55 -31.61 -11.66
CA ILE A 216 13.39 -32.67 -10.64
C ILE A 216 11.92 -32.84 -10.25
N GLU A 217 11.17 -31.75 -10.02
CA GLU A 217 9.74 -31.82 -9.67
C GLU A 217 8.89 -32.42 -10.81
N LEU A 218 9.20 -32.09 -12.07
CA LEU A 218 8.46 -32.60 -13.22
C LEU A 218 8.76 -34.09 -13.49
N ILE A 219 10.01 -34.51 -13.27
CA ILE A 219 10.41 -35.92 -13.33
C ILE A 219 9.78 -36.71 -12.18
N TYR A 220 9.68 -36.14 -10.97
CA TYR A 220 9.08 -36.81 -9.82
C TYR A 220 7.56 -37.02 -10.02
N ILE A 221 6.85 -36.04 -10.57
CA ILE A 221 5.43 -36.16 -10.91
C ILE A 221 5.20 -37.20 -12.02
N GLN A 222 6.05 -37.24 -13.05
CA GLN A 222 5.95 -38.25 -14.10
C GLN A 222 6.26 -39.67 -13.60
N LEU A 223 7.24 -39.84 -12.71
CA LEU A 223 7.57 -41.14 -12.10
C LEU A 223 6.46 -41.64 -11.18
N LEU A 224 5.84 -40.77 -10.37
CA LEU A 224 4.66 -41.12 -9.57
C LEU A 224 3.47 -41.55 -10.44
N ALA A 225 3.22 -40.83 -11.54
CA ALA A 225 2.14 -41.16 -12.46
C ALA A 225 2.35 -42.52 -13.18
N LEU A 226 3.61 -42.91 -13.42
CA LEU A 226 3.97 -44.23 -13.99
C LEU A 226 3.87 -45.35 -12.95
N ALA A 227 4.23 -45.09 -11.70
CA ALA A 227 4.14 -46.08 -10.62
C ALA A 227 2.69 -46.46 -10.28
N CYS A 228 1.73 -45.54 -10.40
CA CYS A 228 0.31 -45.80 -10.15
C CYS A 228 -0.44 -46.48 -11.32
N ARG A 229 0.21 -46.75 -12.47
CA ARG A 229 -0.40 -47.44 -13.62
C ARG A 229 -0.12 -48.94 -13.70
N ARG A 230 0.58 -49.50 -12.72
CA ARG A 230 0.74 -50.95 -12.54
C ARG A 230 -0.13 -51.41 -11.37
#